data_AF-A0A0F9SLR6-F1
#
_entry.id   AF-A0A0F9SLR6-F1
#
_cell.length_a   1.000
_cell.length_b   1.000
_cell.length_c   1.000
_cell.angle_alpha   90.00
_cell.angle_beta   90.00
_cell.angle_gamma   90.00
#
_symmetry.space_group_name_H-M   'P 1'
#
loop_
_entity.id
_entity.type
_entity.pdbx_description
1 polymer ?
#
loop_
_entity_poly.entity_id
_entity_poly.type
_entity_poly.pdbx_seq_one_letter_code
_entity_poly.pdbx_strand_id
1 'polypeptide(L)'
;MSEPLFPNDVSIDEYLMQCITIDELLLDDAFKRTPAELAYWNARFAEANRSFLIEKLDCDRMGAQLYLEHREILLTLERKPTEAMIKASVESDDRYYEARTKLVTAEAERVRLRGVCEAMITKKDMLQSLGAKLRAEMSGDPAVREQHSDYRAGRTQE
;
A
#
# COMPACT_ATOMS: atom_id res chain seq x y z
N MET A 1 -5.66 24.99 12.38
CA MET A 1 -6.06 23.68 11.83
C MET A 1 -5.83 23.75 10.34
N SER A 2 -4.76 23.13 9.85
CA SER A 2 -4.51 23.05 8.40
C SER A 2 -5.53 22.09 7.78
N GLU A 3 -6.24 22.54 6.77
CA GLU A 3 -7.09 21.67 5.94
C GLU A 3 -6.29 20.47 5.43
N PRO A 4 -6.90 19.28 5.36
CA PRO A 4 -6.25 18.13 4.74
C PRO A 4 -6.04 18.43 3.25
N LEU A 5 -4.79 18.36 2.80
CA LEU A 5 -4.33 18.72 1.46
C LEU A 5 -4.80 17.74 0.35
N PHE A 6 -5.77 16.87 0.63
CA PHE A 6 -6.22 15.83 -0.30
C PHE A 6 -7.75 15.71 -0.31
N PRO A 7 -8.38 15.63 -1.49
CA PRO A 7 -9.83 15.61 -1.61
C PRO A 7 -10.41 14.33 -1.02
N ASN A 8 -11.43 14.46 -0.17
CA ASN A 8 -12.06 13.36 0.58
C ASN A 8 -12.91 12.39 -0.26
N ASP A 9 -12.89 12.45 -1.60
CA ASP A 9 -13.79 11.64 -2.45
C ASP A 9 -13.15 11.04 -3.71
N VAL A 10 -11.82 11.13 -3.88
CA VAL A 10 -11.16 10.45 -5.00
C VAL A 10 -10.95 8.99 -4.62
N SER A 11 -11.52 8.06 -5.40
CA SER A 11 -11.21 6.64 -5.30
C SER A 11 -9.69 6.46 -5.28
N ILE A 12 -9.14 5.61 -4.40
CA ILE A 12 -7.70 5.39 -4.35
C ILE A 12 -7.16 4.96 -5.74
N ASP A 13 -7.97 4.29 -6.54
CA ASP A 13 -7.63 3.91 -7.92
C ASP A 13 -7.51 5.14 -8.84
N GLU A 14 -8.41 6.11 -8.69
CA GLU A 14 -8.38 7.36 -9.45
C GLU A 14 -7.21 8.25 -9.02
N TYR A 15 -6.92 8.31 -7.72
CA TYR A 15 -5.73 8.97 -7.20
C TYR A 15 -4.45 8.30 -7.69
N LEU A 16 -4.41 6.96 -7.72
CA LEU A 16 -3.27 6.21 -8.24
C LEU A 16 -3.05 6.50 -9.73
N MET A 17 -4.11 6.51 -10.54
CA MET A 17 -4.00 6.87 -11.97
C MET A 17 -3.44 8.28 -12.16
N GLN A 18 -3.88 9.24 -11.35
CA GLN A 18 -3.37 10.61 -11.41
C GLN A 18 -1.91 10.70 -10.93
N CYS A 19 -1.56 9.98 -9.86
CA CYS A 19 -0.22 10.04 -9.28
C CYS A 19 0.85 9.36 -10.14
N ILE A 20 0.55 8.28 -10.86
CA ILE A 20 1.54 7.60 -11.71
C ILE A 20 1.79 8.32 -13.04
N THR A 21 0.93 9.25 -13.42
CA THR A 21 1.09 10.01 -14.66
C THR A 21 2.24 11.02 -14.50
N ILE A 22 3.21 10.98 -15.40
CA ILE A 22 4.32 11.93 -15.45
C ILE A 22 4.05 12.88 -16.61
N ASP A 23 3.86 14.15 -16.29
CA ASP A 23 3.85 15.23 -17.28
C ASP A 23 5.30 15.71 -17.48
N GLU A 24 5.83 15.52 -18.69
CA GLU A 24 7.19 15.91 -19.05
C GLU A 24 7.41 17.43 -18.93
N LEU A 25 6.37 18.24 -19.09
CA LEU A 25 6.44 19.70 -18.97
C LEU A 25 6.50 20.16 -17.50
N LEU A 26 6.16 19.28 -16.54
CA LEU A 26 6.09 19.56 -15.11
C LEU A 26 7.01 18.66 -14.27
N LEU A 27 8.11 18.24 -14.88
CA LEU A 27 9.09 17.34 -14.28
C LEU A 27 9.66 17.82 -12.93
N ASP A 28 9.98 19.11 -12.81
CA ASP A 28 10.53 19.68 -11.57
C ASP A 28 9.55 19.53 -10.39
N ASP A 29 8.26 19.73 -10.64
CA ASP A 29 7.23 19.61 -9.62
C ASP A 29 6.99 18.14 -9.27
N ALA A 30 7.01 17.25 -10.27
CA ALA A 30 6.95 15.81 -10.03
C ALA A 30 8.13 15.33 -9.15
N PHE A 31 9.35 15.80 -9.38
CA PHE A 31 10.52 15.48 -8.55
C PHE A 31 10.37 15.99 -7.11
N LYS A 32 9.83 17.18 -6.89
CA LYS A 32 9.63 17.75 -5.56
C LYS A 32 8.53 17.04 -4.78
N ARG A 33 7.44 16.65 -5.45
CA ARG A 33 6.26 16.03 -4.82
C ARG A 33 6.47 14.55 -4.47
N THR A 34 7.16 13.81 -5.34
CA THR A 34 7.27 12.34 -5.23
C THR A 34 7.81 11.85 -3.86
N PRO A 35 8.82 12.47 -3.23
CA PRO A 35 9.28 12.07 -1.89
C PRO A 35 8.20 12.21 -0.81
N ALA A 36 7.43 13.30 -0.83
CA ALA A 36 6.35 13.53 0.13
C ALA A 36 5.19 12.54 -0.09
N GLU A 37 4.82 12.30 -1.34
CA GLU A 37 3.79 11.31 -1.71
C GLU A 37 4.22 9.90 -1.27
N LEU A 38 5.48 9.50 -1.50
CA LEU A 38 6.00 8.21 -1.07
C LEU A 38 6.02 8.08 0.46
N ALA A 39 6.44 9.13 1.18
CA ALA A 39 6.44 9.11 2.65
C ALA A 39 5.02 8.96 3.22
N TYR A 40 4.05 9.65 2.63
CA TYR A 40 2.64 9.55 3.00
C TYR A 40 2.11 8.11 2.83
N TRP A 41 2.31 7.50 1.66
CA TRP A 41 1.82 6.15 1.40
C TRP A 41 2.54 5.09 2.23
N ASN A 42 3.85 5.28 2.47
CA ASN A 42 4.60 4.39 3.34
C ASN A 42 4.08 4.43 4.79
N ALA A 43 3.70 5.61 5.30
CA ALA A 43 3.10 5.71 6.63
C ALA A 43 1.78 4.93 6.73
N ARG A 44 0.91 5.03 5.72
CA ARG A 44 -0.34 4.25 5.65
C ARG A 44 -0.08 2.76 5.52
N PHE A 45 0.88 2.36 4.70
CA PHE A 45 1.29 0.96 4.59
C PHE A 45 1.80 0.42 5.94
N ALA A 46 2.59 1.20 6.68
CA ALA A 46 3.06 0.80 8.00
C ALA A 46 1.91 0.59 8.99
N GLU A 47 0.89 1.46 8.95
CA GLU A 47 -0.33 1.31 9.75
C GLU A 47 -1.11 0.04 9.39
N ALA A 48 -1.37 -0.20 8.10
CA ALA A 48 -2.05 -1.42 7.65
C ALA A 48 -1.25 -2.69 7.97
N ASN A 49 0.08 -2.64 7.86
CA ASN A 49 0.94 -3.74 8.24
C ASN A 49 0.88 -4.02 9.75
N ARG A 50 0.81 -2.97 10.59
CA ARG A 50 0.59 -3.14 12.04
C ARG A 50 -0.76 -3.79 12.31
N SER A 51 -1.84 -3.33 11.68
CA SER A 51 -3.18 -3.92 11.84
C SER A 51 -3.20 -5.39 11.43
N PHE A 52 -2.60 -5.74 10.29
CA PHE A 52 -2.44 -7.13 9.86
C PHE A 52 -1.71 -7.99 10.90
N LEU A 53 -0.61 -7.49 11.48
CA LEU A 53 0.14 -8.24 12.49
C LEU A 53 -0.65 -8.46 13.78
N ILE A 54 -1.47 -7.48 14.18
CA ILE A 54 -2.35 -7.59 15.34
C ILE A 54 -3.43 -8.64 15.08
N GLU A 55 -4.17 -8.53 13.96
CA GLU A 55 -5.22 -9.49 13.61
C GLU A 55 -4.67 -10.90 13.40
N LYS A 56 -3.42 -11.02 12.92
CA LYS A 56 -2.74 -12.31 12.80
C LYS A 56 -2.51 -12.93 14.18
N LEU A 57 -1.99 -12.15 15.12
CA LEU A 57 -1.76 -12.59 16.49
C LEU A 57 -3.08 -13.01 17.16
N ASP A 58 -4.15 -12.23 16.97
CA ASP A 58 -5.46 -12.52 17.55
C ASP A 58 -6.10 -13.77 16.93
N CYS A 59 -5.98 -13.96 15.62
CA CYS A 59 -6.43 -15.18 14.94
C CYS A 59 -5.66 -16.43 15.41
N ASP A 60 -4.33 -16.33 15.54
CA ASP A 60 -3.49 -17.43 16.03
C ASP A 60 -3.85 -17.79 17.49
N ARG A 61 -4.05 -16.77 18.34
CA ARG A 61 -4.50 -16.94 19.72
C ARG A 61 -5.88 -17.58 19.80
N MET A 62 -6.84 -17.12 19.01
CA MET A 62 -8.20 -17.68 18.95
C MET A 62 -8.15 -19.16 18.54
N GLY A 63 -7.39 -19.48 17.48
CA GLY A 63 -7.22 -20.86 17.05
C GLY A 63 -6.65 -21.77 18.13
N ALA A 64 -5.63 -21.31 18.87
CA ALA A 64 -5.04 -22.07 19.97
C ALA A 64 -6.02 -22.27 21.14
N GLN A 65 -6.79 -21.24 21.50
CA GLN A 65 -7.80 -21.32 22.55
C GLN A 65 -8.91 -22.33 22.17
N LEU A 66 -9.45 -22.20 20.97
CA LEU A 66 -10.50 -23.08 20.45
C LEU A 66 -10.03 -24.52 20.33
N TYR A 67 -8.78 -24.74 19.97
CA TYR A 67 -8.20 -26.08 19.91
C TYR A 67 -8.28 -26.78 21.26
N LEU A 68 -7.94 -26.09 22.36
CA LEU A 68 -8.05 -26.63 23.70
C LEU A 68 -9.52 -26.85 24.10
N GLU A 69 -10.40 -25.88 23.84
CA GLU A 69 -11.83 -25.99 24.13
C GLU A 69 -12.47 -27.20 23.44
N HIS A 70 -12.31 -27.33 22.12
CA HIS A 70 -12.87 -28.42 21.32
C HIS A 70 -12.24 -29.77 21.66
N ARG A 71 -10.95 -29.81 22.02
CA ARG A 71 -10.30 -31.03 22.52
C ARG A 71 -10.97 -31.54 23.79
N GLU A 72 -11.21 -30.67 24.77
CA GLU A 72 -11.86 -31.05 26.03
C GLU A 72 -13.30 -31.50 25.78
N ILE A 73 -14.07 -30.80 24.94
CA ILE A 73 -15.43 -31.20 24.57
C ILE A 73 -15.44 -32.60 23.95
N LEU A 74 -14.57 -32.86 22.97
CA LEU A 74 -14.52 -34.17 22.32
C LEU A 74 -14.08 -35.31 23.24
N LEU A 75 -13.21 -35.03 24.22
CA LEU A 75 -12.83 -36.00 25.25
C LEU A 75 -14.01 -36.38 26.15
N THR A 76 -14.89 -35.43 26.47
CA THR A 76 -16.11 -35.72 27.26
C THR A 76 -17.13 -36.57 26.52
N LEU A 77 -17.08 -36.62 25.18
CA LEU A 77 -17.94 -37.45 24.34
C LEU A 77 -17.44 -38.90 24.19
N GLU A 78 -16.55 -39.35 25.08
CA GLU A 78 -15.94 -40.70 25.13
C GLU A 78 -15.26 -41.17 23.83
N ARG A 79 -14.89 -40.23 22.96
CA ARG A 79 -14.08 -40.49 21.77
C ARG A 79 -12.69 -39.93 22.02
N LYS A 80 -11.64 -40.71 21.73
CA LYS A 80 -10.29 -40.14 21.63
C LYS A 80 -10.28 -39.21 20.41
N PRO A 81 -10.22 -37.87 20.59
CA PRO A 81 -10.23 -36.97 19.44
C PRO A 81 -8.93 -37.13 18.67
N THR A 82 -9.04 -37.21 17.34
CA THR A 82 -7.88 -37.06 16.47
C THR A 82 -7.59 -35.57 16.26
N GLU A 83 -6.35 -35.22 15.93
CA GLU A 83 -6.00 -33.82 15.60
C GLU A 83 -6.87 -33.27 14.45
N ALA A 84 -7.20 -34.12 13.48
CA ALA A 84 -8.06 -33.76 12.36
C ALA A 84 -9.49 -33.40 12.82
N MET A 85 -10.06 -34.13 13.79
CA MET A 85 -11.38 -33.82 14.35
C MET A 85 -11.39 -32.49 15.10
N ILE A 86 -10.35 -32.22 15.90
CA ILE A 86 -10.22 -30.96 16.64
C ILE A 86 -10.07 -29.81 15.66
N LYS A 87 -9.17 -29.94 14.67
CA LYS A 87 -8.95 -28.93 13.64
C LYS A 87 -10.23 -28.62 12.86
N ALA A 88 -10.97 -29.64 12.43
CA ALA A 88 -12.25 -29.45 11.75
C ALA A 88 -13.27 -28.70 12.63
N SER A 89 -13.28 -28.97 13.95
CA SER A 89 -14.16 -28.29 14.90
C SER A 89 -13.77 -26.82 15.09
N VAL A 90 -12.46 -26.52 15.17
CA VAL A 90 -11.97 -25.14 15.22
C VAL A 90 -12.27 -24.38 13.93
N GLU A 91 -12.02 -25.01 12.78
CA GLU A 91 -12.24 -24.39 11.46
C GLU A 91 -13.72 -24.13 11.15
N SER A 92 -14.63 -24.82 11.82
CA SER A 92 -16.08 -24.62 11.73
C SER A 92 -16.66 -23.76 12.86
N ASP A 93 -15.85 -23.31 13.81
CA ASP A 93 -16.29 -22.41 14.89
C ASP A 93 -16.41 -20.97 14.36
N ASP A 94 -17.58 -20.36 14.53
CA ASP A 94 -17.87 -19.01 14.06
C ASP A 94 -16.87 -17.97 14.62
N ARG A 95 -16.36 -18.16 15.84
CA ARG A 95 -15.37 -17.25 16.46
C ARG A 95 -14.05 -17.29 15.71
N TYR A 96 -13.64 -18.48 15.25
CA TYR A 96 -12.44 -18.63 14.43
C TYR A 96 -12.65 -18.05 13.04
N TYR A 97 -13.83 -18.28 12.45
CA TYR A 97 -14.20 -17.73 11.15
C TYR A 97 -14.17 -16.19 11.16
N GLU A 98 -14.73 -15.55 12.19
CA GLU A 98 -14.71 -14.10 12.35
C GLU A 98 -13.28 -13.55 12.48
N ALA A 99 -12.46 -14.15 13.35
CA ALA A 99 -11.05 -13.75 13.52
C ALA A 99 -10.26 -13.90 12.22
N ARG A 100 -10.48 -15.00 11.48
CA ARG A 100 -9.85 -15.25 10.18
C ARG A 100 -10.32 -14.26 9.12
N THR A 101 -11.59 -13.88 9.13
CA THR A 101 -12.14 -12.87 8.22
C THR A 101 -11.50 -11.50 8.44
N LYS A 102 -11.31 -11.10 9.70
CA LYS A 102 -10.59 -9.85 10.03
C LYS A 102 -9.14 -9.88 9.56
N LEU A 103 -8.43 -11.00 9.81
CA LEU A 103 -7.08 -11.21 9.32
C LEU A 103 -6.99 -11.08 7.79
N VAL A 104 -7.87 -11.76 7.05
CA VAL A 104 -7.91 -11.69 5.58
C VAL A 104 -8.18 -10.28 5.09
N THR A 105 -9.09 -9.56 5.75
CA THR A 105 -9.40 -8.16 5.41
C THR A 105 -8.19 -7.24 5.63
N ALA A 106 -7.51 -7.38 6.77
CA ALA A 106 -6.30 -6.62 7.08
C ALA A 106 -5.14 -6.96 6.13
N GLU A 107 -5.01 -8.23 5.73
CA GLU A 107 -4.02 -8.65 4.75
C GLU A 107 -4.27 -8.05 3.37
N ALA A 108 -5.52 -8.06 2.91
CA ALA A 108 -5.90 -7.47 1.63
C ALA A 108 -5.54 -5.97 1.59
N GLU A 109 -5.85 -5.23 2.64
CA GLU A 109 -5.51 -3.81 2.74
C GLU A 109 -3.99 -3.56 2.77
N ARG A 110 -3.25 -4.39 3.53
CA ARG A 110 -1.78 -4.34 3.55
C ARG A 110 -1.20 -4.57 2.16
N VAL A 111 -1.67 -5.59 1.44
CA VAL A 111 -1.19 -5.91 0.09
C VAL A 111 -1.52 -4.78 -0.88
N ARG A 112 -2.72 -4.21 -0.79
CA ARG A 112 -3.15 -3.07 -1.62
C ARG A 112 -2.22 -1.87 -1.43
N LEU A 113 -1.96 -1.46 -0.19
CA LEU A 113 -1.08 -0.32 0.12
C LEU A 113 0.38 -0.59 -0.23
N ARG A 114 0.84 -1.85 -0.14
CA ARG A 114 2.16 -2.23 -0.65
C ARG A 114 2.27 -1.97 -2.15
N GLY A 115 1.26 -2.36 -2.93
CA GLY A 115 1.21 -2.09 -4.37
C GLY A 115 1.28 -0.60 -4.69
N VAL A 116 0.64 0.25 -3.89
CA VAL A 116 0.75 1.72 -4.01
C VAL A 116 2.19 2.20 -3.80
N CYS A 117 2.86 1.75 -2.74
CA CYS A 117 4.25 2.10 -2.49
C CYS A 117 5.17 1.63 -3.62
N GLU A 118 4.96 0.41 -4.14
CA GLU A 118 5.72 -0.13 -5.28
C GLU A 118 5.52 0.73 -6.54
N ALA A 119 4.28 1.13 -6.85
CA ALA A 119 4.00 2.04 -7.97
C ALA A 119 4.69 3.41 -7.80
N MET A 120 4.71 3.97 -6.59
CA MET A 120 5.39 5.23 -6.30
C MET A 120 6.92 5.12 -6.44
N ILE A 121 7.50 3.98 -6.07
CA ILE A 121 8.92 3.69 -6.29
C ILE A 121 9.20 3.60 -7.79
N THR A 122 8.37 2.89 -8.55
CA THR A 122 8.51 2.82 -10.01
C THR A 122 8.43 4.21 -10.66
N LYS A 123 7.48 5.06 -10.24
CA LYS A 123 7.40 6.47 -10.70
C LYS A 123 8.69 7.23 -10.42
N LYS A 124 9.23 7.13 -9.20
CA LYS A 124 10.49 7.78 -8.82
C LYS A 124 11.62 7.34 -9.75
N ASP A 125 11.75 6.05 -10.02
CA ASP A 125 12.80 5.51 -10.87
C ASP A 125 12.63 5.97 -12.33
N MET A 126 11.38 6.02 -12.84
CA MET A 126 11.08 6.60 -14.15
C MET A 126 11.44 8.08 -14.24
N LEU A 127 11.12 8.89 -13.21
CA LEU A 127 11.52 10.30 -13.16
C LEU A 127 13.04 10.44 -13.22
N GLN A 128 13.80 9.61 -12.49
CA GLN A 128 15.26 9.62 -12.54
C GLN A 128 15.79 9.31 -13.94
N SER A 129 15.22 8.32 -14.64
CA SER A 129 15.56 8.00 -16.02
C SER A 129 15.24 9.14 -16.98
N LEU A 130 14.07 9.75 -16.85
CA LEU A 130 13.65 10.87 -17.70
C LEU A 130 14.54 12.11 -17.49
N GLY A 131 14.85 12.44 -16.25
CA GLY A 131 15.80 13.51 -15.93
C GLY A 131 17.21 13.25 -16.46
N ALA A 132 17.66 11.98 -16.50
CA ALA A 132 18.93 11.61 -17.11
C ALA A 132 18.92 11.80 -18.63
N LYS A 133 17.82 11.39 -19.30
CA LYS A 133 17.61 11.60 -20.75
C LYS A 133 17.66 13.09 -21.10
N LEU A 134 16.92 13.94 -20.39
CA LEU A 134 16.90 15.39 -20.60
C LEU A 134 18.28 16.03 -20.46
N ARG A 135 19.06 15.64 -19.45
CA ARG A 135 20.44 16.12 -19.30
C ARG A 135 21.33 15.70 -20.47
N ALA A 136 21.15 14.48 -20.99
CA ALA A 136 21.90 13.99 -22.14
C ALA A 136 21.55 14.77 -23.42
N GLU A 137 20.25 15.02 -23.66
CA GLU A 137 19.77 15.81 -24.81
C GLU A 137 20.25 17.27 -24.75
N MET A 138 20.14 17.93 -23.59
CA MET A 138 20.65 19.29 -23.38
C MET A 138 22.17 19.43 -23.54
N SER A 139 22.92 18.34 -23.35
CA SER A 139 24.38 18.32 -23.55
C SER A 139 24.77 18.11 -25.01
N GLY A 140 23.87 17.56 -25.83
CA GLY A 140 24.11 17.23 -27.24
C GLY A 140 23.61 18.26 -28.24
N ASP A 141 22.58 19.06 -27.91
CA ASP A 141 21.91 19.97 -28.85
C ASP A 141 21.60 21.37 -28.23
N PRO A 142 22.21 22.46 -28.74
CA PRO A 142 21.95 23.83 -28.27
C PRO A 142 20.51 24.32 -28.46
N ALA A 143 19.77 23.83 -29.46
CA ALA A 143 18.41 24.32 -29.76
C ALA A 143 17.36 23.86 -28.72
N VAL A 144 17.54 22.65 -28.18
CA VAL A 144 16.69 22.09 -27.11
C VAL A 144 16.84 22.89 -25.80
N ARG A 145 18.01 23.49 -25.59
CA ARG A 145 18.31 24.33 -24.43
C ARG A 145 17.55 25.66 -24.47
N GLU A 146 17.30 26.20 -25.66
CA GLU A 146 16.60 27.48 -25.87
C GLU A 146 15.09 27.34 -25.65
N GLN A 147 14.45 26.28 -26.18
CA GLN A 147 13.03 25.98 -25.97
C GLN A 147 12.64 25.78 -24.50
N HIS A 148 13.49 25.11 -23.72
CA HIS A 148 13.24 24.90 -22.28
C HIS A 148 13.40 26.19 -21.45
N SER A 149 14.24 27.12 -21.91
CA SER A 149 14.43 28.44 -21.30
C SER A 149 13.19 29.32 -21.49
N ASP A 150 12.67 29.37 -22.72
CA ASP A 150 11.51 30.19 -23.07
C ASP A 150 10.24 29.75 -22.33
N TYR A 151 10.01 28.44 -22.19
CA TYR A 151 8.87 27.91 -21.45
C TYR A 151 8.93 28.26 -19.94
N ARG A 152 10.11 28.22 -19.33
CA ARG A 152 10.30 28.64 -17.93
C ARG A 152 10.14 30.16 -17.75
N ALA A 153 10.65 30.96 -18.70
CA ALA A 153 10.58 32.41 -18.64
C ALA A 153 9.12 32.91 -18.76
N GLY A 154 8.32 32.28 -19.63
CA GLY A 154 6.91 32.63 -19.83
C GLY A 154 6.01 32.48 -18.60
N ARG A 155 6.31 31.55 -17.66
CA ARG A 155 5.51 31.36 -16.43
C ARG A 155 5.85 32.32 -15.29
N THR A 156 6.96 33.05 -15.36
CA THR A 156 7.31 34.05 -14.32
C THR A 156 6.52 35.35 -14.47
N GLN A 157 5.73 35.49 -15.53
CA GLN A 157 4.95 36.68 -15.87
C GLN A 157 3.44 36.55 -15.58
N GLU A 158 2.98 35.39 -15.10
CA GLU A 158 1.61 35.15 -14.59
C GLU A 158 1.62 35.02 -13.06
#